data_AF-M2A6M7-F1
#
_entry.id   AF-M2A6M7-F1
#
_cell.length_a   1.000
_cell.length_b   1.000
_cell.length_c   1.000
_cell.angle_alpha   90.00
_cell.angle_beta   90.00
_cell.angle_gamma   90.00
#
_symmetry.space_group_name_H-M   'P 1'
#
loop_
_entity.id
_entity.type
_entity.pdbx_description
1 polymer ?
#
loop_
_entity_poly.entity_id
_entity_poly.type
_entity_poly.pdbx_seq_one_letter_code
_entity_poly.pdbx_strand_id
1 'polypeptide(L)'
;MDAFEQIWESSRTNDYSWGYPAVVWAGVGVLVLLSLIRHDVLRRILKLVAIGGLAMTATQWSSSEIEEKWRIRAEWADTHPAEMTEQGYEALTVDGANRALGPLIYGVQAGLIFVGVAAVLFVLRLAVRKRPVKPPAETALELEAKVTPDLPTSDNPYHPPANSA
;
A
#
# COMPACT_ATOMS: atom_id res chain seq x y z
N MET A 1 0.01 -1.93 -42.55
CA MET A 1 -0.02 -0.55 -42.07
C MET A 1 -1.08 -0.51 -41.02
N ASP A 2 -0.71 -0.14 -39.79
CA ASP A 2 -1.65 -0.04 -38.67
C ASP A 2 -2.37 1.30 -38.77
N ALA A 3 -3.69 1.31 -38.67
CA ALA A 3 -4.46 2.55 -38.73
C ALA A 3 -4.21 3.42 -37.49
N PHE A 4 -4.46 4.74 -37.57
CA PHE A 4 -4.26 5.67 -36.44
C PHE A 4 -4.95 5.19 -35.15
N GLU A 5 -6.14 4.60 -35.25
CA GLU A 5 -6.88 4.06 -34.10
C GLU A 5 -6.11 2.93 -33.40
N GLN A 6 -5.42 2.07 -34.16
CA GLN A 6 -4.61 1.00 -33.59
C GLN A 6 -3.38 1.56 -32.87
N ILE A 7 -2.76 2.62 -33.42
CA ILE A 7 -1.66 3.34 -32.77
C ILE A 7 -2.14 4.08 -31.51
N TRP A 8 -3.35 4.65 -31.56
CA TRP A 8 -3.95 5.32 -30.43
C TRP A 8 -4.14 4.38 -29.24
N GLU A 9 -4.62 3.16 -29.51
CA GLU A 9 -4.81 2.12 -28.51
C GLU A 9 -3.49 1.49 -28.06
N SER A 10 -2.60 1.13 -28.99
CA SER A 10 -1.32 0.49 -28.64
C SER A 10 -0.39 1.41 -27.83
N SER A 11 -0.40 2.71 -28.12
CA SER A 11 0.40 3.71 -27.38
C SER A 11 -0.05 3.94 -25.93
N ARG A 12 -1.23 3.41 -25.52
CA ARG A 12 -1.68 3.47 -24.12
C ARG A 12 -0.77 2.69 -23.17
N THR A 13 -0.07 1.68 -23.68
CA THR A 13 0.91 0.93 -22.90
C THR A 13 2.25 1.08 -23.59
N ASN A 14 3.18 1.77 -22.95
CA ASN A 14 4.49 2.08 -23.50
C ASN A 14 5.60 1.73 -22.49
N ASP A 15 6.85 2.03 -22.87
CA ASP A 15 8.03 1.70 -22.09
C ASP A 15 8.06 2.32 -20.68
N TYR A 16 7.21 3.31 -20.40
CA TYR A 16 7.09 3.95 -19.08
C TYR A 16 5.87 3.47 -18.26
N SER A 17 4.98 2.67 -18.84
CA SER A 17 3.73 2.23 -18.17
C SER A 17 3.94 1.39 -16.91
N TRP A 18 5.13 0.81 -16.73
CA TRP A 18 5.49 0.08 -15.51
C TRP A 18 5.93 1.01 -14.35
N GLY A 19 6.30 2.26 -14.64
CA GLY A 19 6.91 3.18 -13.69
C GLY A 19 5.96 3.58 -12.57
N TYR A 20 4.75 4.03 -12.92
CA TYR A 20 3.72 4.40 -11.93
C TYR A 20 3.39 3.26 -10.94
N PRO A 21 3.02 2.04 -11.39
CA PRO A 21 2.74 0.96 -10.46
C PRO A 21 3.96 0.56 -9.62
N ALA A 22 5.17 0.60 -10.19
CA ALA A 22 6.39 0.33 -9.45
C ALA A 22 6.60 1.33 -8.30
N VAL A 23 6.39 2.62 -8.53
CA VAL A 23 6.47 3.66 -7.48
C VAL A 23 5.42 3.44 -6.39
N VAL A 24 4.19 3.09 -6.77
CA VAL A 24 3.13 2.81 -5.79
C VAL A 24 3.50 1.61 -4.91
N TRP A 25 3.91 0.48 -5.49
CA TRP A 25 4.28 -0.70 -4.72
C TRP A 25 5.52 -0.47 -3.84
N ALA A 26 6.56 0.16 -4.39
CA ALA A 26 7.75 0.51 -3.64
C ALA A 26 7.41 1.46 -2.48
N GLY A 27 6.53 2.44 -2.73
CA GLY A 27 6.08 3.40 -1.72
C GLY A 27 5.33 2.75 -0.56
N VAL A 28 4.46 1.76 -0.84
CA VAL A 28 3.83 0.94 0.20
C VAL A 28 4.89 0.24 1.05
N GLY A 29 5.89 -0.39 0.42
CA GLY A 29 7.01 -1.03 1.12
C GLY A 29 7.78 -0.06 2.02
N VAL A 30 8.10 1.13 1.52
CA VAL A 30 8.76 2.20 2.30
C VAL A 30 7.92 2.59 3.51
N LEU A 31 6.61 2.78 3.36
CA LEU A 31 5.73 3.14 4.49
C LEU A 31 5.65 2.03 5.55
N VAL A 32 5.68 0.76 5.14
CA VAL A 32 5.76 -0.38 6.05
C VAL A 32 7.09 -0.35 6.82
N LEU A 33 8.22 -0.18 6.12
CA LEU A 33 9.54 -0.10 6.75
C LEU A 33 9.66 1.07 7.73
N LEU A 34 9.19 2.27 7.34
CA LEU A 34 9.14 3.43 8.21
C LEU A 34 8.26 3.18 9.44
N SER A 35 7.24 2.31 9.34
CA SER A 35 6.38 1.97 10.48
C SER A 35 7.11 1.20 11.60
N LEU A 36 8.24 0.57 11.29
CA LEU A 36 9.06 -0.17 12.25
C LEU A 36 9.91 0.75 13.14
N ILE A 37 10.09 2.01 12.75
CA ILE A 37 10.87 2.99 13.51
C ILE A 37 10.20 3.21 14.88
N ARG A 38 10.99 3.05 15.96
CA ARG A 38 10.51 3.22 17.34
C ARG A 38 10.20 4.67 17.68
N HIS A 39 11.04 5.60 17.24
CA HIS A 39 10.91 7.02 17.55
C HIS A 39 9.69 7.65 16.85
N ASP A 40 8.70 8.09 17.63
CA ASP A 40 7.39 8.48 17.12
C ASP A 40 7.43 9.75 16.25
N VAL A 41 8.16 10.79 16.67
CA VAL A 41 8.26 12.05 15.90
C VAL A 41 9.00 11.85 14.57
N LEU A 42 10.24 11.34 14.62
CA LEU A 42 11.03 11.01 13.44
C LEU A 42 10.26 10.17 12.42
N ARG A 43 9.57 9.12 12.88
CA ARG A 43 8.73 8.27 12.02
C ARG A 43 7.64 9.07 11.29
N ARG A 44 6.92 9.95 12.00
CA ARG A 44 5.85 10.76 11.39
C ARG A 44 6.42 11.71 10.33
N ILE A 45 7.52 12.39 10.65
CA ILE A 45 8.20 13.30 9.71
C ILE A 45 8.65 12.53 8.46
N LEU A 46 9.35 11.40 8.63
CA LEU A 46 9.82 10.59 7.51
C LEU A 46 8.66 10.06 6.65
N LYS A 47 7.53 9.69 7.24
CA LYS A 47 6.34 9.30 6.47
C LYS A 47 5.79 10.45 5.63
N LEU A 48 5.69 11.66 6.19
CA LEU A 48 5.21 12.82 5.44
C LEU A 48 6.14 13.15 4.27
N VAL A 49 7.46 13.15 4.52
CA VAL A 49 8.47 13.36 3.49
C VAL A 49 8.40 12.27 2.42
N ALA A 50 8.29 11.00 2.82
CA ALA A 50 8.17 9.89 1.89
C ALA A 50 6.90 9.99 1.03
N ILE A 51 5.74 10.30 1.62
CA ILE A 51 4.49 10.48 0.89
C ILE A 51 4.64 11.59 -0.16
N GLY A 52 5.16 12.76 0.24
CA GLY A 52 5.36 13.88 -0.69
C GLY A 52 6.33 13.54 -1.82
N GLY A 53 7.50 12.98 -1.47
CA GLY A 53 8.51 12.59 -2.45
C GLY A 53 8.03 11.51 -3.42
N LEU A 54 7.38 10.45 -2.91
CA LEU A 54 6.85 9.36 -3.73
C LEU A 54 5.70 9.84 -4.63
N ALA A 55 4.84 10.74 -4.15
CA ALA A 55 3.79 11.35 -4.97
C ALA A 55 4.41 12.17 -6.12
N MET A 56 5.45 12.96 -5.87
CA MET A 56 6.19 13.67 -6.92
C MET A 56 6.84 12.71 -7.92
N THR A 57 7.45 11.62 -7.45
CA THR A 57 8.02 10.59 -8.33
C THR A 57 6.95 9.91 -9.18
N ALA A 58 5.76 9.63 -8.62
CA ALA A 58 4.64 9.09 -9.37
C ALA A 58 4.14 10.06 -10.44
N THR A 59 4.05 11.36 -10.12
CA THR A 59 3.76 12.42 -11.09
C THR A 59 4.77 12.41 -12.24
N GLN A 60 6.06 12.33 -11.92
CA GLN A 60 7.12 12.35 -12.94
C GLN A 60 7.01 11.16 -13.89
N TRP A 61 6.85 9.94 -13.37
CA TRP A 61 6.68 8.75 -14.20
C TRP A 61 5.42 8.80 -15.06
N SER A 62 4.32 9.29 -14.50
CA SER A 62 3.09 9.52 -15.26
C SER A 62 3.28 10.57 -16.36
N SER A 63 4.06 11.63 -16.10
CA SER A 63 4.44 12.62 -17.10
C SER A 63 5.19 11.98 -18.25
N SER A 64 6.21 11.17 -17.95
CA SER A 64 6.99 10.47 -18.98
C SER A 64 6.15 9.50 -19.79
N GLU A 65 5.25 8.74 -19.15
CA GLU A 65 4.32 7.84 -19.85
C GLU A 65 3.37 8.59 -20.80
N ILE A 66 2.80 9.69 -20.33
CA ILE A 66 1.88 10.51 -21.13
C ILE A 66 2.63 11.19 -22.28
N GLU A 67 3.80 11.76 -22.03
CA GLU A 67 4.65 12.36 -23.06
C GLU A 67 5.06 11.36 -24.13
N GLU A 68 5.47 10.15 -23.73
CA GLU A 68 5.86 9.09 -24.66
C GLU A 68 4.66 8.63 -25.51
N LYS A 69 3.49 8.48 -24.89
CA LYS A 69 2.24 8.22 -25.62
C LYS A 69 1.98 9.28 -26.68
N TRP A 70 2.16 10.56 -26.34
CA TRP A 70 1.98 11.67 -27.29
C TRP A 70 3.04 11.68 -28.39
N ARG A 71 4.29 11.34 -28.06
CA ARG A 71 5.40 11.23 -29.01
C ARG A 71 5.11 10.18 -30.09
N ILE A 72 4.70 8.97 -29.68
CA ILE A 72 4.38 7.86 -30.61
C ILE A 72 3.26 8.26 -31.59
N ARG A 73 2.21 8.92 -31.09
CA ARG A 73 1.06 9.34 -31.90
C ARG A 73 1.43 10.42 -32.90
N ALA A 74 2.25 11.39 -32.49
CA ALA A 74 2.74 12.44 -33.37
C ALA A 74 3.67 11.88 -34.45
N GLU A 75 4.62 11.00 -34.08
CA GLU A 75 5.53 10.36 -35.03
C GLU A 75 4.79 9.56 -36.11
N TRP A 76 3.75 8.81 -35.72
CA TRP A 76 2.92 8.10 -36.70
C TRP A 76 2.17 9.07 -37.62
N ALA A 77 1.58 10.14 -37.08
CA ALA A 77 0.84 11.13 -37.87
C ALA A 77 1.72 11.85 -38.88
N ASP A 78 2.94 12.22 -38.49
CA ASP A 78 3.92 12.89 -39.35
C ASP A 78 4.40 11.99 -40.50
N THR A 79 4.47 10.68 -40.26
CA THR A 79 4.90 9.68 -41.26
C THR A 79 3.79 9.18 -42.16
N HIS A 80 2.51 9.34 -41.77
CA HIS A 80 1.34 8.85 -42.51
C HIS A 80 0.28 9.95 -42.75
N PRO A 81 0.64 11.11 -43.32
CA PRO A 81 -0.30 12.24 -43.46
C PRO A 81 -1.50 11.92 -44.36
N ALA A 82 -1.34 11.04 -45.35
CA ALA A 82 -2.41 10.62 -46.24
C ALA A 82 -3.42 9.65 -45.58
N GLU A 83 -3.04 9.00 -44.48
CA GLU A 83 -3.88 8.07 -43.73
C GLU A 83 -4.52 8.72 -42.50
N MET A 84 -4.15 9.99 -42.21
CA MET A 84 -4.64 10.74 -41.07
C MET A 84 -6.06 11.26 -41.33
N THR A 85 -6.97 10.95 -40.40
CA THR A 85 -8.33 11.52 -40.43
C THR A 85 -8.35 12.88 -39.73
N GLU A 86 -9.25 13.76 -40.15
CA GLU A 86 -9.46 15.07 -39.51
C GLU A 86 -9.74 14.92 -38.01
N GLN A 87 -10.60 13.97 -37.63
CA GLN A 87 -10.90 13.63 -36.24
C GLN A 87 -9.65 13.15 -35.47
N GLY A 88 -8.81 12.32 -36.08
CA GLY A 88 -7.57 11.86 -35.45
C GLY A 88 -6.58 13.00 -35.22
N TYR A 89 -6.53 13.95 -36.14
CA TYR A 89 -5.69 15.15 -36.03
C TYR A 89 -6.19 16.12 -34.96
N GLU A 90 -7.51 16.35 -34.88
CA GLU A 90 -8.11 17.13 -33.79
C GLU A 90 -7.85 16.47 -32.44
N ALA A 91 -8.05 15.15 -32.31
CA ALA A 91 -7.75 14.43 -31.08
C ALA A 91 -6.27 14.51 -30.68
N LEU A 92 -5.36 14.57 -31.67
CA LEU A 92 -3.93 14.70 -31.45
C LEU A 92 -3.54 16.09 -30.89
N THR A 93 -4.28 17.13 -31.27
CA THR A 93 -3.92 18.54 -31.03
C THR A 93 -4.68 19.19 -29.88
N VAL A 94 -5.93 18.77 -29.65
CA VAL A 94 -6.85 19.42 -28.69
C VAL A 94 -6.71 18.86 -27.27
N ASP A 95 -6.23 17.63 -27.09
CA ASP A 95 -6.14 16.96 -25.78
C ASP A 95 -4.89 17.38 -24.96
N GLY A 96 -4.44 18.64 -25.12
CA GLY A 96 -3.36 19.23 -24.32
C GLY A 96 -3.68 19.30 -22.82
N ALA A 97 -4.97 19.32 -22.47
CA ALA A 97 -5.43 19.25 -21.09
C ALA A 97 -5.03 17.92 -20.41
N ASN A 98 -5.14 16.79 -21.12
CA ASN A 98 -4.68 15.49 -20.60
C ASN A 98 -3.16 15.44 -20.47
N ARG A 99 -2.43 16.06 -21.40
CA ARG A 99 -0.97 16.18 -21.33
C ARG A 99 -0.49 16.95 -20.09
N ALA A 100 -1.19 18.01 -19.70
CA ALA A 100 -0.81 18.84 -18.55
C ALA A 100 -1.40 18.38 -17.22
N LEU A 101 -2.69 18.00 -17.18
CA LEU A 101 -3.40 17.64 -15.95
C LEU A 101 -3.28 16.17 -15.59
N GLY A 102 -3.10 15.28 -16.58
CA GLY A 102 -2.97 13.84 -16.37
C GLY A 102 -1.92 13.50 -15.31
N PRO A 103 -0.67 13.97 -15.43
CA PRO A 103 0.38 13.66 -14.46
C PRO A 103 0.03 14.11 -13.04
N LEU A 104 -0.60 15.30 -12.90
CA LEU A 104 -1.03 15.82 -11.61
C LEU A 104 -2.12 14.96 -10.97
N ILE A 105 -3.10 14.49 -11.75
CA ILE A 105 -4.16 13.60 -11.27
C ILE A 105 -3.56 12.29 -10.74
N TYR A 106 -2.64 11.67 -11.49
CA TYR A 106 -1.97 10.44 -11.07
C TYR A 106 -1.10 10.64 -9.82
N GLY A 107 -0.41 11.79 -9.71
CA GLY A 107 0.34 12.18 -8.53
C GLY A 107 -0.53 12.33 -7.29
N VAL A 108 -1.67 13.03 -7.41
CA VAL A 108 -2.66 13.18 -6.33
C VAL A 108 -3.23 11.82 -5.94
N GLN A 109 -3.58 10.97 -6.92
CA GLN A 109 -4.07 9.62 -6.69
C GLN A 109 -3.05 8.78 -5.89
N ALA A 110 -1.77 8.80 -6.28
CA ALA A 110 -0.71 8.11 -5.54
C ALA A 110 -0.58 8.65 -4.11
N GLY A 111 -0.63 9.98 -3.94
CA GLY A 111 -0.64 10.63 -2.63
C GLY A 111 -1.78 10.14 -1.73
N LEU A 112 -3.01 10.06 -2.26
CA LEU A 112 -4.17 9.55 -1.53
C LEU A 112 -4.01 8.08 -1.13
N ILE A 113 -3.47 7.24 -2.02
CA ILE A 113 -3.15 5.84 -1.74
C ILE A 113 -2.16 5.76 -0.56
N PHE A 114 -1.07 6.51 -0.61
CA PHE A 114 -0.05 6.50 0.44
C PHE A 114 -0.58 7.03 1.78
N VAL A 115 -1.43 8.06 1.77
CA VAL A 115 -2.12 8.56 2.96
C VAL A 115 -3.03 7.47 3.54
N GLY A 116 -3.83 6.80 2.71
CA GLY A 116 -4.68 5.69 3.12
C GLY A 116 -3.89 4.56 3.77
N VAL A 117 -2.79 4.14 3.15
CA VAL A 117 -1.88 3.11 3.69
C VAL A 117 -1.27 3.56 5.02
N ALA A 118 -0.80 4.80 5.11
CA ALA A 118 -0.24 5.34 6.35
C ALA A 118 -1.27 5.36 7.49
N ALA A 119 -2.54 5.70 7.19
CA ALA A 119 -3.64 5.67 8.14
C ALA A 119 -3.98 4.25 8.61
N VAL A 120 -4.05 3.28 7.69
CA VAL A 120 -4.25 1.86 8.04
C VAL A 120 -3.14 1.36 8.96
N LEU A 121 -1.88 1.63 8.62
CA LEU A 121 -0.73 1.24 9.45
C LEU A 121 -0.76 1.90 10.83
N PHE A 122 -1.28 3.12 10.93
CA PHE A 122 -1.48 3.81 12.21
C PHE A 122 -2.55 3.13 13.07
N VAL A 123 -3.71 2.80 12.49
CA VAL A 123 -4.80 2.09 13.18
C VAL A 123 -4.35 0.71 13.64
N LEU A 124 -3.68 -0.06 12.78
CA LEU A 124 -3.13 -1.38 13.13
C LEU A 124 -2.20 -1.30 14.33
N ARG A 125 -1.32 -0.30 14.37
CA ARG A 125 -0.41 -0.09 15.50
C ARG A 125 -1.16 0.24 16.80
N LEU A 126 -2.22 1.03 16.73
CA LEU A 126 -3.07 1.32 17.88
C LEU A 126 -3.76 0.05 18.38
N ALA A 127 -4.29 -0.78 17.48
CA ALA A 127 -4.91 -2.05 17.84
C ALA A 127 -3.92 -3.00 18.53
N VAL A 128 -2.69 -3.11 18.03
CA VAL A 128 -1.63 -3.93 18.66
C VAL A 128 -1.26 -3.40 20.05
N ARG A 129 -1.09 -2.07 20.21
CA ARG A 129 -0.78 -1.47 21.52
C ARG A 129 -1.91 -1.63 22.55
N LYS A 130 -3.16 -1.68 22.10
CA LYS A 130 -4.34 -1.82 22.97
C LYS A 130 -4.69 -3.28 23.32
N ARG A 131 -4.01 -4.28 22.75
CA ARG A 131 -4.22 -5.68 23.18
C ARG A 131 -3.67 -5.83 24.60
N PRO A 132 -4.51 -6.08 25.62
CA PRO A 132 -4.00 -6.45 26.93
C PRO A 132 -3.22 -7.75 26.74
N VAL A 133 -1.93 -7.71 27.03
CA VAL A 133 -1.18 -8.94 27.26
C VAL A 133 -1.78 -9.51 28.53
N LYS A 134 -2.64 -10.54 28.43
CA LYS A 134 -3.09 -11.28 29.62
C LYS A 134 -1.82 -11.67 30.37
N PRO A 135 -1.65 -11.26 31.64
CA PRO A 135 -0.49 -11.68 32.41
C PRO A 135 -0.50 -13.21 32.48
N PRO A 136 0.67 -13.88 32.37
CA PRO A 136 0.75 -15.35 32.39
C PRO A 136 0.10 -15.97 33.64
N ALA A 137 -0.08 -15.19 34.71
CA ALA A 137 -0.80 -15.56 35.92
C ALA A 137 -2.30 -15.85 35.71
N GLU A 138 -2.99 -15.12 34.81
CA GLU A 138 -4.42 -15.35 34.56
C GLU A 138 -4.66 -16.59 33.69
N THR A 139 -3.74 -16.91 32.78
CA THR A 139 -3.78 -18.16 32.00
C THR A 139 -3.47 -19.39 32.84
N ALA A 140 -2.64 -19.28 33.88
CA ALA A 140 -2.39 -20.37 34.82
C ALA A 140 -3.63 -20.67 35.69
N LEU A 141 -4.32 -19.62 36.16
CA LEU A 141 -5.54 -19.75 36.96
C LEU A 141 -6.74 -20.28 36.15
N GLU A 142 -6.91 -19.89 34.88
CA GLU A 142 -7.95 -20.48 34.01
C GLU A 142 -7.65 -21.95 33.67
N LEU A 143 -6.38 -22.37 33.65
CA LEU A 143 -6.00 -23.77 33.39
C LEU A 143 -6.19 -24.64 34.65
N GLU A 144 -5.81 -24.14 35.84
CA GLU A 144 -6.07 -24.85 37.10
C GLU A 144 -7.56 -24.95 37.42
N ALA A 145 -8.34 -23.89 37.20
CA ALA A 145 -9.80 -23.90 37.45
C ALA A 145 -10.58 -24.80 36.49
N LYS A 146 -10.01 -25.16 35.32
CA LYS A 146 -10.65 -26.04 34.34
C LYS A 146 -10.19 -27.50 34.46
N VAL A 147 -9.16 -27.78 35.26
CA VAL A 147 -8.56 -29.12 35.43
C VAL A 147 -9.06 -29.85 36.70
N THR A 148 -9.85 -29.20 37.55
CA THR A 148 -10.49 -29.85 38.71
C THR A 148 -11.99 -30.12 38.50
N PRO A 149 -12.37 -31.28 37.95
CA PRO A 149 -13.51 -32.02 38.45
C PRO A 149 -13.02 -33.03 39.51
N ASP A 150 -13.54 -32.87 40.72
CA ASP A 150 -13.73 -33.88 41.76
C ASP A 150 -12.50 -34.61 42.34
N LEU A 151 -12.24 -34.30 43.61
CA LEU A 151 -11.53 -35.16 44.57
C LEU A 151 -12.07 -36.60 44.57
N PRO A 152 -11.19 -37.60 44.70
CA PRO A 152 -11.44 -38.73 45.58
C PRO A 152 -10.60 -38.57 46.85
N THR A 153 -11.30 -38.54 47.98
CA THR A 153 -10.77 -38.78 49.32
C THR A 153 -9.93 -40.05 49.32
N SER A 154 -8.61 -39.90 49.35
CA SER A 154 -7.68 -41.01 49.57
C SER A 154 -7.50 -41.18 51.07
N ASP A 155 -8.23 -42.13 51.66
CA ASP A 155 -7.96 -42.63 53.00
C ASP A 155 -6.51 -43.13 53.09
N ASN A 156 -5.68 -42.42 53.85
CA ASN A 156 -4.29 -42.78 54.10
C ASN A 156 -4.21 -43.80 55.25
N PRO A 157 -3.76 -45.05 55.04
CA PRO A 157 -3.78 -46.10 56.06
C PRO A 157 -2.64 -46.03 57.10
N TYR A 158 -1.76 -45.03 57.05
CA TYR A 158 -0.51 -45.02 57.83
C TYR A 158 -0.39 -43.88 58.85
N HIS A 159 -1.46 -43.56 59.60
CA HIS A 159 -1.35 -42.68 60.77
C HIS A 159 -1.28 -43.50 62.07
N PRO A 160 -0.17 -43.46 62.83
CA PRO A 160 -0.13 -44.06 64.16
C PRO A 160 -0.95 -43.22 65.16
N PRO A 161 -1.53 -43.86 66.20
CA PRO A 161 -2.41 -43.18 67.14
C PRO A 161 -1.66 -42.14 67.96
N ALA A 162 -2.24 -40.95 68.07
CA ALA A 162 -1.75 -39.91 68.96
C ALA A 162 -1.94 -40.36 70.42
N ASN A 163 -0.83 -40.48 71.16
CA ASN A 163 -0.86 -40.71 72.60
C ASN A 163 -1.63 -39.58 73.29
N SER A 164 -2.57 -39.98 74.13
CA SER A 164 -3.30 -39.13 75.06
C SER A 164 -2.63 -39.19 76.43
N ALA A 165 -2.55 -38.02 77.09
CA ALA A 165 -2.01 -37.73 78.43
C ALA A 165 -0.51 -37.37 78.51
#